data_AF-A0A7L0EQB8-F1
#
_entry.id   AF-A0A7L0EQB8-F1
#
_cell.length_a   1.000
_cell.length_b   1.000
_cell.length_c   1.000
_cell.angle_alpha   90.00
_cell.angle_beta   90.00
_cell.angle_gamma   90.00
#
_symmetry.space_group_name_H-M   'P 1'
#
loop_
_entity.id
_entity.type
_entity.pdbx_description
1 polymer ?
#
loop_
_entity_poly.entity_id
_entity_poly.type
_entity_poly.pdbx_seq_one_letter_code
_entity_poly.pdbx_strand_id
1 'polypeptide(L)'
;DEELLKRIQATVMQVQGDCEKLRAVTGNLLDDRHQKQKDIEALFQSLKRLEKEKVDKEDLLLEIDVKADKAALASKVSRTQFDASMERLNEMIQEMLSRVTGQEQGWNQVQQRLSEEMGSKLDRLELGPFRQQLEEHWKNILDQLKKKMQPPEADDAAGIRKQLLAHFHCLSCDRPLSMLVPGP
;
A
#
# COMPACT_ATOMS: atom_id res chain seq x y z
N ASP A 1 98.56 -89.50 -0.23
CA ASP A 1 97.26 -89.39 0.45
C ASP A 1 97.07 -88.11 1.27
N GLU A 2 98.02 -87.67 2.10
CA GLU A 2 97.85 -86.48 2.95
C GLU A 2 97.71 -85.14 2.21
N GLU A 3 98.45 -84.95 1.10
CA GLU A 3 98.39 -83.70 0.32
C GLU A 3 97.05 -83.52 -0.41
N LEU A 4 96.46 -84.62 -0.88
CA LEU A 4 95.13 -84.62 -1.50
C LEU A 4 94.07 -84.21 -0.47
N LEU A 5 94.19 -84.71 0.76
CA LEU A 5 93.28 -84.42 1.87
C LEU A 5 93.34 -82.94 2.28
N LYS A 6 94.54 -82.34 2.32
CA LYS A 6 94.72 -80.89 2.55
C LYS A 6 94.08 -80.02 1.46
N ARG A 7 94.21 -80.42 0.18
CA ARG A 7 93.56 -79.70 -0.94
C ARG A 7 92.04 -79.80 -0.89
N ILE A 8 91.51 -80.97 -0.56
CA ILE A 8 90.07 -81.17 -0.37
C ILE A 8 89.57 -80.30 0.79
N GLN A 9 90.27 -80.29 1.92
CA GLN A 9 89.91 -79.47 3.08
C GLN A 9 89.92 -77.96 2.75
N ALA A 10 90.93 -77.47 2.02
CA ALA A 10 90.98 -76.08 1.57
C ALA A 10 89.79 -75.72 0.66
N THR A 11 89.43 -76.63 -0.26
CA THR A 11 88.29 -76.45 -1.17
C THR A 11 86.97 -76.42 -0.40
N VAL A 12 86.80 -77.30 0.59
CA VAL A 12 85.61 -77.33 1.45
C VAL A 12 85.47 -76.03 2.24
N MET A 13 86.56 -75.53 2.83
CA MET A 13 86.56 -74.24 3.54
C MET A 13 86.20 -73.07 2.62
N GLN A 14 86.71 -73.07 1.38
CA GLN A 14 86.37 -72.05 0.39
C GLN A 14 84.88 -72.09 0.02
N VAL A 15 84.36 -73.28 -0.28
CA VAL A 15 82.93 -73.47 -0.61
C VAL A 15 82.04 -73.06 0.56
N GLN A 16 82.42 -73.36 1.81
CA GLN A 16 81.69 -72.92 2.99
C GLN A 16 81.67 -71.38 3.10
N GLY A 17 82.82 -70.72 2.93
CA GLY A 17 82.89 -69.26 2.95
C GLY A 17 82.07 -68.61 1.84
N ASP A 18 82.05 -69.21 0.65
CA ASP A 18 81.24 -68.71 -0.47
C ASP A 18 79.74 -68.97 -0.24
N CYS A 19 79.36 -70.09 0.39
CA CYS A 19 77.98 -70.34 0.84
C CYS A 19 77.51 -69.30 1.86
N GLU A 20 78.37 -68.89 2.80
CA GLU A 20 78.05 -67.85 3.79
C GLU A 20 77.86 -66.47 3.14
N LYS A 21 78.75 -66.09 2.21
CA LYS A 21 78.60 -64.86 1.42
C LYS A 21 77.31 -64.87 0.61
N LEU A 22 77.01 -65.98 -0.07
CA LEU A 22 75.77 -66.14 -0.83
C LEU A 22 74.54 -66.00 0.06
N ARG A 23 74.58 -66.58 1.27
CA ARG A 23 73.50 -66.44 2.26
C ARG A 23 73.30 -64.98 2.68
N ALA A 24 74.38 -64.26 2.97
CA ALA A 24 74.32 -62.85 3.35
C ALA A 24 73.76 -61.97 2.21
N VAL A 25 74.24 -62.18 0.97
CA VAL A 25 73.75 -61.46 -0.21
C VAL A 25 72.27 -61.76 -0.46
N THR A 26 71.86 -63.02 -0.32
CA THR A 26 70.46 -63.43 -0.49
C THR A 26 69.56 -62.78 0.57
N GLY A 27 70.01 -62.68 1.82
CA GLY A 27 69.31 -61.97 2.88
C GLY A 27 69.09 -60.50 2.53
N ASN A 28 70.15 -59.78 2.15
CA ASN A 28 70.06 -58.37 1.76
C ASN A 28 69.12 -58.15 0.55
N LEU A 29 69.14 -59.06 -0.44
CA LEU A 29 68.25 -59.00 -1.60
C LEU A 29 66.78 -59.21 -1.22
N LEU A 30 66.50 -60.09 -0.25
CA LEU A 30 65.14 -60.29 0.26
C LEU A 30 64.64 -59.05 1.02
N ASP A 31 65.48 -58.44 1.84
CA ASP A 31 65.15 -57.22 2.57
C ASP A 31 64.90 -56.05 1.62
N ASP A 32 65.77 -55.83 0.62
CA ASP A 32 65.56 -54.80 -0.40
C ASP A 32 64.27 -55.06 -1.18
N ARG A 33 64.01 -56.31 -1.60
CA ARG A 33 62.75 -56.67 -2.25
C ARG A 33 61.54 -56.34 -1.38
N HIS A 34 61.58 -56.66 -0.09
CA HIS A 34 60.49 -56.34 0.83
C HIS A 34 60.29 -54.83 0.99
N GLN A 35 61.38 -54.06 1.05
CA GLN A 35 61.28 -52.61 1.13
C GLN A 35 60.71 -52.01 -0.16
N LYS A 36 61.19 -52.44 -1.34
CA LYS A 36 60.66 -52.02 -2.63
C LYS A 36 59.18 -52.36 -2.78
N GLN A 37 58.75 -53.52 -2.29
CA GLN A 37 57.34 -53.90 -2.31
C GLN A 37 56.47 -52.92 -1.50
N LYS A 38 56.94 -52.52 -0.30
CA LYS A 38 56.24 -51.51 0.53
C LYS A 38 56.19 -50.15 -0.17
N ASP A 39 57.30 -49.73 -0.78
CA ASP A 39 57.37 -48.45 -1.51
C ASP A 39 56.38 -48.44 -2.69
N ILE A 40 56.30 -49.56 -3.44
CA ILE A 40 55.35 -49.73 -4.54
C ILE A 40 53.91 -49.63 -4.03
N GLU A 41 53.57 -50.29 -2.93
CA GLU A 41 52.23 -50.22 -2.33
C GLU A 41 51.86 -48.79 -1.91
N ALA A 42 52.80 -48.07 -1.30
CA ALA A 42 52.61 -46.67 -0.92
C ALA A 42 52.39 -45.75 -2.13
N LEU A 43 53.13 -45.97 -3.23
CA LEU A 43 52.94 -45.25 -4.48
C LEU A 43 51.55 -45.51 -5.09
N PHE A 44 51.09 -46.77 -5.11
CA PHE A 44 49.75 -47.09 -5.59
C PHE A 44 48.64 -46.44 -4.78
N GLN A 45 48.79 -46.38 -3.45
CA GLN A 45 47.82 -45.68 -2.58
C GLN A 45 47.81 -44.17 -2.86
N SER A 46 48.99 -43.60 -3.10
CA SER A 46 49.12 -42.16 -3.41
C SER A 46 48.50 -41.82 -4.76
N LEU A 47 48.70 -42.67 -5.78
CA LEU A 47 48.07 -42.52 -7.09
C LEU A 47 46.55 -42.59 -7.02
N LYS A 48 45.98 -43.54 -6.28
CA LYS A 48 44.52 -43.63 -6.10
C LYS A 48 43.93 -42.38 -5.44
N ARG A 49 44.64 -41.82 -4.45
CA ARG A 49 44.23 -40.58 -3.79
C ARG A 49 44.24 -39.41 -4.77
N LEU A 50 45.33 -39.28 -5.53
CA LEU A 50 45.50 -38.21 -6.51
C LEU A 50 44.45 -38.29 -7.63
N GLU A 51 44.12 -39.48 -8.10
CA GLU A 51 43.07 -39.70 -9.10
C GLU A 51 41.71 -39.22 -8.58
N LYS A 52 41.36 -39.57 -7.34
CA LYS A 52 40.12 -39.09 -6.70
C LYS A 52 40.09 -37.56 -6.58
N GLU A 53 41.15 -36.97 -6.04
CA GLU A 53 41.23 -35.52 -5.85
C GLU A 53 41.22 -34.77 -7.20
N LYS A 54 41.79 -35.35 -8.26
CA LYS A 54 41.76 -34.79 -9.61
C LYS A 54 40.34 -34.77 -10.17
N VAL A 55 39.58 -35.86 -10.01
CA VAL A 55 38.16 -35.91 -10.42
C VAL A 55 37.34 -34.86 -9.67
N ASP A 56 37.49 -34.78 -8.34
CA ASP A 56 36.80 -33.77 -7.51
C ASP A 56 37.12 -32.33 -7.98
N LYS A 57 38.37 -32.07 -8.38
CA LYS A 57 38.78 -30.76 -8.93
C LYS A 57 38.16 -30.46 -10.30
N GLU A 58 38.10 -31.45 -11.19
CA GLU A 58 37.47 -31.29 -12.51
C GLU A 58 35.97 -31.01 -12.37
N ASP A 59 35.28 -31.71 -11.47
CA ASP A 59 33.87 -31.46 -11.15
C ASP A 59 33.66 -30.04 -10.61
N LEU A 60 34.52 -29.58 -9.69
CA LEU A 60 34.47 -28.21 -9.19
C LEU A 60 34.68 -27.17 -10.31
N LEU A 61 35.61 -27.42 -11.23
CA LEU A 61 35.86 -26.52 -12.37
C LEU A 61 34.66 -26.44 -13.30
N LEU A 62 34.00 -27.58 -13.58
CA LEU A 62 32.76 -27.62 -14.35
C LEU A 62 31.64 -26.85 -13.66
N GLU A 63 31.45 -27.05 -12.35
CA GLU A 63 30.45 -26.29 -11.59
C GLU A 63 30.74 -24.78 -11.59
N ILE A 64 32.01 -24.40 -11.43
CA ILE A 64 32.42 -23.00 -11.49
C ILE A 64 32.12 -22.43 -12.88
N ASP A 65 32.44 -23.14 -13.97
CA ASP A 65 32.18 -22.67 -15.34
C ASP A 65 30.68 -22.47 -15.58
N VAL A 66 29.84 -23.43 -15.14
CA VAL A 66 28.37 -23.33 -15.22
C VAL A 66 27.82 -22.17 -14.39
N LYS A 67 28.35 -21.96 -13.17
CA LYS A 67 27.92 -20.86 -12.28
C LYS A 67 28.48 -19.50 -12.71
N ALA A 68 29.63 -19.49 -13.36
CA ALA A 68 30.41 -18.30 -13.72
C ALA A 68 30.29 -17.91 -15.19
N ASP A 69 29.35 -18.50 -15.95
CA ASP A 69 28.87 -17.95 -17.22
C ASP A 69 28.08 -16.64 -16.97
N LYS A 70 28.83 -15.67 -16.44
CA LYS A 70 28.49 -14.30 -16.17
C LYS A 70 28.13 -13.60 -17.48
N ALA A 71 28.64 -14.07 -18.62
CA ALA A 71 28.29 -13.57 -19.94
C ALA A 71 26.85 -13.97 -20.31
N ALA A 72 26.45 -15.24 -20.14
CA ALA A 72 25.06 -15.66 -20.33
C ALA A 72 24.11 -15.03 -19.31
N LEU A 73 24.54 -14.83 -18.06
CA LEU A 73 23.74 -14.11 -17.07
C LEU A 73 23.57 -12.62 -17.44
N ALA A 74 24.66 -11.96 -17.85
CA ALA A 74 24.64 -10.57 -18.30
C ALA A 74 23.82 -10.38 -19.58
N SER A 75 23.76 -11.40 -20.46
CA SER A 75 22.95 -11.35 -21.68
C SER A 75 21.46 -11.60 -21.44
N LYS A 76 21.08 -12.33 -20.38
CA LYS A 76 19.67 -12.64 -20.07
C LYS A 76 18.91 -11.46 -19.49
N VAL A 77 19.56 -10.65 -18.65
CA VAL A 77 19.03 -9.37 -18.18
C VAL A 77 20.19 -8.40 -18.09
N SER A 78 20.30 -7.47 -19.04
CA SER A 78 21.23 -6.36 -18.86
C SER A 78 20.72 -5.52 -17.69
N ARG A 79 21.50 -5.47 -16.61
CA ARG A 79 21.23 -4.61 -15.43
C ARG A 79 20.82 -3.20 -15.87
N THR A 80 21.49 -2.66 -16.88
CA THR A 80 21.21 -1.33 -17.44
C THR A 80 19.85 -1.22 -18.10
N GLN A 81 19.36 -2.26 -18.80
CA GLN A 81 18.02 -2.25 -19.41
C GLN A 81 16.92 -2.37 -18.36
N PHE A 82 17.17 -3.17 -17.32
CA PHE A 82 16.28 -3.28 -16.18
C PHE A 82 16.18 -1.95 -15.44
N ASP A 83 17.31 -1.36 -15.07
CA ASP A 83 17.37 -0.07 -14.38
C ASP A 83 16.72 1.04 -15.23
N ALA A 84 16.98 1.09 -16.55
CA ALA A 84 16.34 2.05 -17.45
C ALA A 84 14.81 1.85 -17.54
N SER A 85 14.34 0.59 -17.56
CA SER A 85 12.90 0.30 -17.58
C SER A 85 12.22 0.67 -16.27
N MET A 86 12.92 0.45 -15.15
CA MET A 86 12.45 0.80 -13.80
C MET A 86 12.32 2.32 -13.65
N GLU A 87 13.33 3.08 -14.08
CA GLU A 87 13.29 4.55 -14.06
C GLU A 87 12.17 5.10 -14.93
N ARG A 88 12.02 4.59 -16.16
CA ARG A 88 10.91 4.98 -17.05
C ARG A 88 9.55 4.68 -16.42
N LEU A 89 9.39 3.53 -15.75
CA LEU A 89 8.15 3.19 -15.05
C LEU A 89 7.88 4.15 -13.89
N ASN A 90 8.92 4.50 -13.13
CA ASN A 90 8.83 5.44 -12.03
C ASN A 90 8.40 6.84 -12.52
N GLU A 91 9.00 7.34 -13.61
CA GLU A 91 8.60 8.59 -14.26
C GLU A 91 7.12 8.58 -14.66
N MET A 92 6.66 7.51 -15.31
CA MET A 92 5.25 7.37 -15.71
C MET A 92 4.29 7.38 -14.51
N ILE A 93 4.67 6.74 -13.40
CA ILE A 93 3.87 6.73 -12.17
C ILE A 93 3.80 8.13 -11.56
N GLN A 94 4.92 8.85 -11.50
CA GLN A 94 4.96 10.21 -10.97
C GLN A 94 4.13 11.18 -11.83
N GLU A 95 4.21 11.06 -13.15
CA GLU A 95 3.39 11.83 -14.07
C GLU A 95 1.90 11.53 -13.85
N MET A 96 1.51 10.26 -13.79
CA MET A 96 0.13 9.85 -13.55
C MET A 96 -0.39 10.37 -12.20
N LEU A 97 0.42 10.28 -11.14
CA LEU A 97 0.09 10.79 -9.81
C LEU A 97 -0.16 12.31 -9.87
N SER A 98 0.74 13.08 -10.49
CA SER A 98 0.59 14.53 -10.60
C SER A 98 -0.68 14.94 -11.36
N ARG A 99 -1.03 14.21 -12.43
CA ARG A 99 -2.27 14.42 -13.18
C ARG A 99 -3.52 14.14 -12.34
N VAL A 100 -3.53 13.01 -11.61
CA VAL A 100 -4.66 12.63 -10.75
C VAL A 100 -4.85 13.65 -9.63
N THR A 101 -3.77 14.02 -8.93
CA THR A 101 -3.82 15.02 -7.87
C THR A 101 -4.25 16.39 -8.41
N GLY A 102 -3.78 16.79 -9.59
CA GLY A 102 -4.23 18.03 -10.24
C GLY A 102 -5.72 18.02 -10.57
N GLN A 103 -6.24 16.90 -11.06
CA GLN A 103 -7.68 16.74 -11.32
C GLN A 103 -8.50 16.79 -10.02
N GLU A 104 -8.06 16.08 -8.98
CA GLU A 104 -8.71 16.08 -7.66
C GLU A 104 -8.80 17.50 -7.09
N GLN A 105 -7.72 18.28 -7.16
CA GLN A 105 -7.72 19.68 -6.77
C GLN A 105 -8.71 20.52 -7.59
N GLY A 106 -8.77 20.31 -8.91
CA GLY A 106 -9.73 20.97 -9.78
C GLY A 106 -11.19 20.67 -9.42
N TRP A 107 -11.51 19.40 -9.15
CA TRP A 107 -12.83 18.98 -8.70
C TRP A 107 -13.21 19.61 -7.36
N ASN A 108 -12.27 19.64 -6.41
CA ASN A 108 -12.48 20.29 -5.11
C ASN A 108 -12.77 21.79 -5.27
N GLN A 109 -12.07 22.49 -6.17
CA GLN A 109 -12.35 23.90 -6.46
C GLN A 109 -13.74 24.12 -7.06
N VAL A 110 -14.13 23.28 -8.03
CA VAL A 110 -15.48 23.36 -8.64
C VAL A 110 -16.55 23.09 -7.60
N GLN A 111 -16.37 22.06 -6.76
CA GLN A 111 -17.28 21.74 -5.67
C GLN A 111 -17.40 22.92 -4.69
N GLN A 112 -16.29 23.51 -4.27
CA GLN A 112 -16.29 24.68 -3.38
C GLN A 112 -17.06 25.85 -4.00
N ARG A 113 -16.78 26.20 -5.27
CA ARG A 113 -17.50 27.26 -5.98
C ARG A 113 -19.00 26.99 -6.08
N LEU A 114 -19.38 25.76 -6.37
CA LEU A 114 -20.79 25.37 -6.44
C LEU A 114 -21.46 25.49 -5.06
N SER A 115 -20.79 25.08 -3.99
CA SER A 115 -21.28 25.24 -2.62
C SER A 115 -21.42 26.71 -2.23
N GLU A 116 -20.46 27.57 -2.58
CA GLU A 116 -20.53 29.01 -2.35
C GLU A 116 -21.67 29.66 -3.14
N GLU A 117 -21.82 29.33 -4.42
CA GLU A 117 -22.90 29.84 -5.26
C GLU A 117 -24.27 29.37 -4.75
N MET A 118 -24.38 28.10 -4.37
CA MET A 118 -25.60 27.54 -3.76
C MET A 118 -25.94 28.24 -2.45
N GLY A 119 -24.96 28.44 -1.55
CA GLY A 119 -25.16 29.20 -0.31
C GLY A 119 -25.65 30.62 -0.59
N SER A 120 -25.04 31.31 -1.56
CA SER A 120 -25.44 32.66 -1.94
C SER A 120 -26.85 32.72 -2.56
N LYS A 121 -27.21 31.78 -3.43
CA LYS A 121 -28.53 31.73 -4.09
C LYS A 121 -29.64 31.43 -3.10
N LEU A 122 -29.41 30.51 -2.16
CA LEU A 122 -30.36 30.19 -1.10
C LEU A 122 -30.58 31.38 -0.16
N ASP A 123 -29.52 32.12 0.19
CA ASP A 123 -29.64 33.33 1.01
C ASP A 123 -30.34 34.50 0.28
N ARG A 124 -30.09 34.68 -1.03
CA ARG A 124 -30.55 35.87 -1.77
C ARG A 124 -31.90 35.74 -2.46
N LEU A 125 -32.22 34.59 -3.05
CA LEU A 125 -33.29 34.55 -4.06
C LEU A 125 -34.70 34.56 -3.48
N GLU A 126 -34.90 34.07 -2.25
CA GLU A 126 -36.26 33.99 -1.68
C GLU A 126 -36.34 34.42 -0.22
N LEU A 127 -35.36 34.09 0.60
CA LEU A 127 -35.47 34.27 2.06
C LEU A 127 -35.32 35.73 2.51
N GLY A 128 -34.39 36.50 1.92
CA GLY A 128 -34.17 37.90 2.28
C GLY A 128 -35.38 38.81 1.99
N PRO A 129 -35.87 38.87 0.73
CA PRO A 129 -37.02 39.69 0.38
C PRO A 129 -38.31 39.26 1.08
N PHE A 130 -38.55 37.95 1.21
CA PHE A 130 -39.72 37.43 1.90
C PHE A 130 -39.74 37.77 3.39
N ARG A 131 -38.58 37.69 4.06
CA ARG A 131 -38.43 38.13 5.45
C ARG A 131 -38.74 39.63 5.62
N GLN A 132 -38.24 40.47 4.72
CA GLN A 132 -38.53 41.91 4.75
C GLN A 132 -40.02 42.21 4.57
N GLN A 133 -40.69 41.52 3.65
CA GLN A 133 -42.13 41.64 3.44
C GLN A 133 -42.93 41.23 4.69
N LEU A 134 -42.55 40.14 5.37
CA LEU A 134 -43.18 39.71 6.62
C LEU A 134 -42.99 40.73 7.74
N GLU A 135 -41.78 41.29 7.89
CA GLU A 135 -41.48 42.31 8.91
C GLU A 135 -42.29 43.61 8.67
N GLU A 136 -42.43 44.03 7.41
CA GLU A 136 -43.21 45.21 7.04
C GLU A 136 -44.72 44.98 7.23
N HIS A 137 -45.22 43.81 6.83
CA HIS A 137 -46.62 43.45 7.06
C HIS A 137 -46.96 43.40 8.56
N TRP A 138 -46.07 42.84 9.37
CA TRP A 138 -46.23 42.81 10.83
C TRP A 138 -46.24 44.20 11.46
N LYS A 139 -45.35 45.10 11.03
CA LYS A 139 -45.36 46.52 11.46
C LYS A 139 -46.68 47.21 11.11
N ASN A 140 -47.19 47.00 9.90
CA ASN A 140 -48.47 47.57 9.47
C ASN A 140 -49.65 47.07 10.31
N ILE A 141 -49.68 45.78 10.65
CA ILE A 141 -50.70 45.21 11.55
C ILE A 141 -50.60 45.85 12.93
N LEU A 142 -49.40 45.96 13.49
CA LEU A 142 -49.17 46.61 14.79
C LEU A 142 -49.64 48.07 14.80
N ASP A 143 -49.36 48.83 13.74
CA ASP A 143 -49.79 50.22 13.63
C ASP A 143 -51.31 50.36 13.43
N GLN A 144 -51.93 49.46 12.67
CA GLN A 144 -53.39 49.43 12.56
C GLN A 144 -54.06 49.09 13.89
N LEU A 145 -53.51 48.15 14.65
CA LEU A 145 -54.00 47.82 15.99
C LEU A 145 -53.84 49.00 16.94
N LYS A 146 -52.67 49.68 16.93
CA LYS A 146 -52.45 50.90 17.72
C LYS A 146 -53.44 52.01 17.36
N LYS A 147 -53.68 52.25 16.07
CA LYS A 147 -54.66 53.26 15.60
C LYS A 147 -56.10 52.90 15.97
N LYS A 148 -56.48 51.62 15.90
CA LYS A 148 -57.80 51.15 16.33
C LYS A 148 -57.98 51.16 17.85
N MET A 149 -56.88 51.06 18.60
CA MET A 149 -56.86 51.15 20.06
C MET A 149 -56.74 52.59 20.56
N GLN A 150 -56.53 53.59 19.70
CA GLN A 150 -56.68 54.99 20.08
C GLN A 150 -58.19 55.25 20.29
N PRO A 151 -58.62 55.68 21.49
CA PRO A 151 -59.99 56.08 21.72
C PRO A 151 -60.34 57.24 20.77
N PRO A 152 -61.54 57.27 20.15
CA PRO A 152 -62.00 58.47 19.47
C PRO A 152 -62.00 59.62 20.48
N GLU A 153 -61.44 60.76 20.08
CA GLU A 153 -61.44 61.98 20.88
C GLU A 153 -62.87 62.25 21.36
N ALA A 154 -63.01 62.42 22.68
CA ALA A 154 -64.28 62.71 23.31
C ALA A 154 -64.74 64.11 22.88
N ASP A 155 -65.48 64.17 21.77
CA ASP A 155 -66.21 65.37 21.39
C ASP A 155 -67.54 65.38 22.15
N ASP A 156 -67.59 66.29 23.12
CA ASP A 156 -68.74 66.60 23.96
C ASP A 156 -69.78 67.36 23.12
N ALA A 157 -70.74 66.63 22.54
CA ALA A 157 -71.91 67.22 21.88
C ALA A 157 -73.19 66.44 22.18
N ALA A 158 -74.01 67.01 23.08
CA ALA A 158 -75.35 66.57 23.42
C ALA A 158 -76.32 66.59 22.23
N GLY A 159 -77.26 65.65 22.13
CA GLY A 159 -78.37 65.83 21.18
C GLY A 159 -79.28 64.64 20.86
N ILE A 160 -80.20 64.33 21.78
CA ILE A 160 -81.61 63.94 21.50
C ILE A 160 -81.85 62.61 20.75
N ARG A 161 -82.20 61.57 21.51
CA ARG A 161 -83.00 60.42 21.03
C ARG A 161 -84.38 60.92 20.59
N LYS A 162 -84.57 61.24 19.31
CA LYS A 162 -85.91 61.44 18.73
C LYS A 162 -86.63 60.09 18.67
N GLN A 163 -87.55 59.84 19.62
CA GLN A 163 -88.60 58.84 19.43
C GLN A 163 -89.50 59.33 18.29
N LEU A 164 -89.45 58.65 17.14
CA LEU A 164 -90.34 58.90 16.01
C LEU A 164 -91.76 58.44 16.41
N LEU A 165 -92.61 59.36 16.84
CA LEU A 165 -94.07 59.15 16.95
C LEU A 165 -94.66 59.04 15.54
N ALA A 166 -94.55 57.87 14.92
CA ALA A 166 -95.24 57.58 13.66
C ALA A 166 -96.75 57.45 13.94
N HIS A 167 -97.58 58.20 13.19
CA HIS A 167 -99.03 58.09 13.25
C HIS A 167 -99.46 56.78 12.57
N PHE A 168 -99.95 55.81 13.34
CA PHE A 168 -100.42 54.53 12.82
C PHE A 168 -101.94 54.57 12.61
N HIS A 169 -102.44 53.87 11.60
CA HIS A 169 -103.88 53.68 11.38
C HIS A 169 -104.21 52.18 11.45
N CYS A 170 -105.37 51.83 12.00
CA CYS A 170 -105.81 50.44 12.09
C CYS A 170 -106.08 49.87 10.69
N LEU A 171 -105.34 48.86 10.24
CA LEU A 171 -105.46 48.30 8.89
C LEU A 171 -106.87 47.78 8.52
N SER A 172 -107.72 47.47 9.51
CA SER A 172 -109.05 46.92 9.27
C SER A 172 -110.17 47.96 9.19
N CYS A 173 -109.98 49.15 9.77
CA CYS A 173 -111.02 50.21 9.79
C CYS A 173 -110.47 51.62 9.55
N ASP A 174 -109.19 51.71 9.25
CA ASP A 174 -108.40 52.90 8.93
C ASP A 174 -108.48 54.05 9.95
N ARG A 175 -108.83 53.73 11.20
CA ARG A 175 -108.89 54.72 12.29
C ARG A 175 -107.49 55.05 12.81
N PRO A 176 -107.13 56.35 13.00
CA PRO A 176 -105.82 56.74 13.55
C PRO A 176 -105.66 56.29 15.01
N LEU A 177 -104.49 55.74 15.34
CA LEU A 177 -104.10 55.27 16.66
C LEU A 177 -102.81 55.98 17.10
N SER A 178 -102.82 56.47 18.34
CA SER A 178 -101.62 56.98 19.01
C SER A 178 -101.14 55.92 20.00
N MET A 179 -99.99 55.30 19.73
CA MET A 179 -99.35 54.35 20.63
C MET A 179 -97.89 54.77 20.88
N LEU A 180 -97.47 54.78 22.16
CA LEU A 180 -96.07 54.93 22.53
C LEU A 180 -95.38 53.57 22.46
N VAL A 181 -94.28 53.49 21.71
CA VAL A 181 -93.43 52.29 21.65
C VAL A 181 -92.49 52.28 22.85
N PRO A 182 -92.51 51.26 23.72
CA PRO A 182 -91.49 51.10 24.76
C PRO A 182 -90.15 50.77 24.08
N GLY A 183 -89.12 51.57 24.35
CA GLY A 183 -87.75 51.25 23.94
C GLY A 183 -87.15 50.11 24.77
N PRO A 184 -86.05 49.50 24.31
CA PRO A 184 -85.31 48.48 25.06
C PRO A 184 -84.66 49.04 26.34
#